data_AF-A0A8K1QUP8-F1
#
_entry.id   AF-A0A8K1QUP8-F1
#
_cell.length_a   1.000
_cell.length_b   1.000
_cell.length_c   1.000
_cell.angle_alpha   90.00
_cell.angle_beta   90.00
_cell.angle_gamma   90.00
#
_symmetry.space_group_name_H-M   'P 1'
#
loop_
_entity.id
_entity.type
_entity.pdbx_description
1 polymer ?
#
loop_
_entity_poly.entity_id
_entity_poly.type
_entity_poly.pdbx_seq_one_letter_code
_entity_poly.pdbx_strand_id
1 'polypeptide(L)' 'MARGKDARVTIILECTSCVRNRVNKESMGISRYITQKNRHNTPSRLELRKFCPSCYKHTIHGEIKK' A
#
# COMPACT_ATOMS: atom_id res chain seq x y z
N MET A 1 27.47 -14.25 -11.75
CA MET A 1 27.20 -13.41 -10.55
C MET A 1 25.86 -12.70 -10.72
N ALA A 2 24.78 -13.18 -10.11
CA ALA A 2 23.46 -12.54 -10.24
C ALA A 2 23.34 -11.38 -9.24
N ARG A 3 23.97 -10.24 -9.55
CA ARG A 3 23.85 -9.00 -8.77
C ARG A 3 22.65 -8.21 -9.30
N GLY A 4 21.64 -7.97 -8.46
CA GLY A 4 20.65 -6.91 -8.75
C GLY A 4 19.18 -7.21 -8.50
N LYS A 5 18.79 -8.42 -8.08
CA LYS A 5 17.37 -8.72 -7.80
C LYS A 5 16.90 -8.31 -6.40
N ASP A 6 17.80 -8.03 -5.47
CA ASP A 6 17.43 -7.72 -4.07
C ASP A 6 17.08 -6.24 -3.83
N ALA A 7 17.44 -5.35 -4.76
CA ALA A 7 17.18 -3.91 -4.60
C ALA A 7 15.70 -3.56 -4.79
N ARG A 8 15.00 -4.20 -5.74
CA ARG A 8 13.58 -3.93 -6.04
C ARG A 8 12.71 -5.00 -5.40
N VAL A 9 11.84 -4.57 -4.49
CA VAL A 9 10.97 -5.47 -3.72
C VAL A 9 9.52 -5.12 -3.96
N THR A 10 8.69 -6.15 -4.14
CA THR A 10 7.25 -6.02 -4.21
C THR A 10 6.70 -5.68 -2.83
N ILE A 11 6.00 -4.57 -2.73
CA ILE A 11 5.35 -4.09 -1.53
C ILE A 11 3.84 -4.01 -1.75
N ILE A 12 3.10 -4.05 -0.65
CA ILE A 12 1.65 -3.90 -0.65
C ILE A 12 1.33 -2.57 0.04
N LEU A 13 0.56 -1.72 -0.64
CA LEU A 13 0.03 -0.48 -0.08
C LEU A 13 -1.43 -0.67 0.29
N GLU A 14 -1.79 -0.37 1.53
CA GLU A 14 -3.14 -0.52 2.06
C GLU A 14 -3.74 0.82 2.47
N CYS A 15 -5.03 1.00 2.18
CA CYS A 15 -5.72 2.22 2.53
C CYS A 15 -5.87 2.40 4.05
N THR A 16 -5.27 3.47 4.58
CA THR A 16 -5.34 3.81 6.01
C THR A 16 -6.75 4.13 6.49
N SER A 17 -7.59 4.77 5.66
CA SER A 17 -8.97 5.11 5.99
C SER A 17 -9.88 3.88 6.01
N CYS A 18 -9.69 2.98 5.04
CA CYS A 18 -10.46 1.75 4.89
C CYS A 18 -10.14 0.76 6.06
N VAL A 19 -8.92 0.80 6.63
CA VAL A 19 -8.55 0.04 7.85
C VAL A 19 -9.18 0.60 9.13
N ARG A 20 -9.19 1.94 9.30
CA ARG A 20 -9.76 2.59 10.50
C ARG A 20 -11.28 2.47 10.57
N ASN A 21 -11.95 2.43 9.42
CA ASN A 21 -13.41 2.37 9.32
C ASN A 21 -13.99 0.94 9.32
N ARG A 22 -13.25 -0.08 9.79
CA ARG A 22 -13.70 -1.49 9.90
C ARG A 22 -15.02 -1.71 10.68
N VAL A 23 -15.62 -0.66 11.25
CA VAL A 23 -16.85 -0.70 12.04
C VAL A 23 -18.12 -0.65 11.17
N ASN A 24 -18.08 -0.09 9.96
CA ASN A 24 -19.28 0.02 9.10
C ASN A 24 -19.34 -1.15 8.08
N LYS A 25 -20.13 -2.17 8.44
CA LYS A 25 -20.33 -3.47 7.79
C LYS A 25 -20.74 -3.46 6.29
N GLU A 26 -20.95 -2.31 5.67
CA GLU A 26 -21.32 -2.20 4.24
C GLU A 26 -20.14 -1.98 3.29
N SER A 27 -18.95 -1.65 3.80
CA SER A 27 -17.81 -1.35 2.91
C SER A 27 -17.14 -2.63 2.43
N MET A 28 -17.32 -2.98 1.14
CA MET A 28 -16.60 -4.02 0.41
C MET A 28 -15.08 -3.94 0.62
N GLY A 29 -14.58 -4.64 1.64
CA GLY A 29 -13.16 -4.92 1.85
C GLY A 29 -12.23 -3.71 2.04
N ILE A 30 -10.94 -4.00 2.18
CA ILE A 30 -9.88 -3.00 2.28
C ILE A 30 -9.17 -2.91 0.93
N SER A 31 -9.08 -1.69 0.36
CA SER A 31 -8.32 -1.45 -0.87
C SER A 31 -6.82 -1.69 -0.66
N ARG A 32 -6.25 -2.55 -1.52
CA ARG A 32 -4.82 -2.89 -1.55
C ARG A 32 -4.26 -2.74 -2.95
N TYR A 33 -3.07 -2.15 -3.03
CA TYR A 33 -2.29 -2.03 -4.27
C TYR A 33 -0.98 -2.81 -4.14
N ILE A 34 -0.58 -3.44 -5.23
CA ILE A 34 0.73 -4.08 -5.35
C ILE A 34 1.63 -3.15 -6.15
N THR A 35 2.78 -2.78 -5.59
CA THR A 35 3.77 -1.96 -6.28
C THR A 35 5.17 -2.51 -6.03
N GLN A 36 6.14 -2.04 -6.80
CA GLN A 36 7.55 -2.34 -6.57
C GLN A 36 8.24 -1.11 -6.02
N LYS A 37 9.09 -1.31 -5.02
CA LYS A 37 9.87 -0.27 -4.34
C LYS A 37 11.33 -0.65 -4.36
N ASN A 38 12.21 0.32 -4.64
CA ASN A 38 13.64 0.11 -4.48
C ASN A 38 14.05 0.39 -3.01
N ARG A 39 14.45 -0.65 -2.29
CA ARG A 39 14.86 -0.55 -0.87
C ARG A 39 16.08 0.35 -0.67
N HIS A 40 16.97 0.45 -1.65
CA HIS A 40 18.19 1.24 -1.55
C HIS A 40 17.91 2.74 -1.71
N ASN A 41 17.10 3.11 -2.69
CA ASN A 41 16.79 4.53 -2.96
C ASN A 41 15.72 5.09 -2.01
N THR A 42 14.79 4.24 -1.58
CA THR A 42 13.68 4.62 -0.70
C THR A 42 13.65 3.65 0.48
N PRO A 43 14.43 3.89 1.55
CA PRO A 43 14.42 3.03 2.73
C PRO A 43 13.17 3.25 3.61
N SER A 44 12.59 4.46 3.61
CA SER A 44 11.41 4.83 4.39
C SER A 44 10.13 4.16 3.90
N ARG A 45 9.12 4.03 4.76
CA ARG A 45 7.80 3.47 4.38
C ARG A 45 7.19 4.32 3.27
N LEU A 46 6.69 3.66 2.23
CA LEU A 46 6.06 4.36 1.12
C LEU A 46 4.60 4.69 1.46
N GLU A 47 4.23 5.96 1.33
CA GLU A 47 2.86 6.43 1.44
C GLU A 47 2.46 7.13 0.14
N LEU A 48 1.40 6.66 -0.50
CA LEU A 48 0.91 7.24 -1.76
C LEU A 48 -0.57 7.57 -1.66
N ARG A 49 -0.94 8.71 -2.23
CA ARG A 49 -2.34 9.08 -2.38
C ARG A 49 -2.91 8.37 -3.61
N LYS A 50 -3.72 7.34 -3.36
CA LYS A 50 -4.37 6.50 -4.37
C LYS A 50 -5.88 6.52 -4.15
N PHE A 51 -6.65 6.20 -5.17
CA PHE A 51 -8.10 6.03 -5.04
C PHE A 51 -8.40 4.80 -4.16
N CYS A 52 -9.25 4.87 -3.13
CA CYS A 52 -9.79 3.66 -2.46
C CYS A 52 -11.20 3.42 -3.05
N PRO A 53 -11.44 2.32 -3.79
CA PRO A 53 -12.77 1.98 -4.29
C PRO A 53 -13.80 1.89 -3.16
N SER A 54 -13.40 1.38 -1.99
CA SER A 54 -14.28 1.23 -0.82
C SER A 54 -14.66 2.57 -0.17
N CYS A 55 -13.88 3.64 -0.35
CA CYS A 55 -14.19 4.98 0.16
C CYS A 55 -14.63 5.97 -0.93
N TYR A 56 -14.64 5.54 -2.19
CA TYR A 56 -14.95 6.36 -3.37
C TYR A 56 -14.18 7.70 -3.43
N LYS A 57 -12.98 7.76 -2.85
CA LYS A 57 -12.16 8.98 -2.79
C LYS A 57 -10.67 8.66 -2.75
N HIS A 58 -9.85 9.66 -3.04
CA HIS A 58 -8.39 9.55 -2.95
C HIS A 58 -7.93 9.65 -1.50
N THR A 59 -7.42 8.53 -0.98
CA THR A 59 -6.95 8.37 0.39
C THR A 59 -5.47 8.00 0.41
N ILE A 60 -4.86 8.14 1.58
CA ILE A 60 -3.46 7.75 1.79
C ILE A 60 -3.40 6.23 1.95
N HIS A 61 -2.62 5.58 1.08
CA HIS A 61 -2.30 4.16 1.15
C HIS A 61 -0.86 4.00 1.62
N GLY A 62 -0.67 3.29 2.73
CA GLY A 62 0.63 3.08 3.36
C GLY A 62 1.16 1.66 3.12
N GLU A 63 2.48 1.54 3.04
CA GLU A 63 3.18 0.25 2.94
C GLU A 63 2.91 -0.63 4.17
N ILE A 64 2.36 -1.82 3.94
CA ILE A 64 2.25 -2.87 4.95
C ILE A 64 3.54 -3.69 4.95
N LYS A 65 4.11 -3.87 6.15
CA LYS A 65 5.09 -4.94 6.38
C LYS A 65 4.32 -6.22 6.68
N LYS A 66 4.53 -7.24 5.85
CA LYS A 66 4.13 -8.61 6.18
C LYS A 66 5.13 -9.22 7.15
#